data_AF-A0A6F8TMJ8-F1
#
_entry.id   AF-A0A6F8TMJ8-F1
#
_cell.length_a   1.000
_cell.length_b   1.000
_cell.length_c   1.000
_cell.angle_alpha   90.00
_cell.angle_beta   90.00
_cell.angle_gamma   90.00
#
_symmetry.space_group_name_H-M   'P 1'
#
loop_
_entity.id
_entity.type
_entity.pdbx_description
1 polymer ?
#
loop_
_entity_poly.entity_id
_entity_poly.type
_entity_poly.pdbx_seq_one_letter_code
_entity_poly.pdbx_strand_id
1 'polypeptide(L)'
;MDSKKIVIQIKKALILLEDKYKSEPTDMLKMIIKKYREACYILENNKVDRLSKEMISLRGLSRAYLEAYSDYLNPVLDEMNKVEKMIDSTN
;
A
#
# COMPACT_ATOMS: atom_id res chain seq x y z
N MET A 1 0.72 8.61 15.81
CA MET A 1 0.76 7.56 14.77
C MET A 1 0.75 6.18 15.41
N ASP A 2 -0.25 5.36 15.12
CA ASP A 2 -0.26 3.95 15.55
C ASP A 2 0.38 3.08 14.47
N SER A 3 1.73 3.09 14.41
CA SER A 3 2.52 2.39 13.39
C SER A 3 2.16 0.90 13.27
N LYS A 4 1.76 0.27 14.38
CA LYS A 4 1.37 -1.15 14.41
C LYS A 4 0.07 -1.38 13.62
N LYS A 5 -0.93 -0.51 13.77
CA LYS A 5 -2.18 -0.59 12.98
C LYS A 5 -1.91 -0.39 11.49
N ILE A 6 -1.04 0.57 11.15
CA ILE A 6 -0.66 0.83 9.75
C ILE A 6 0.03 -0.39 9.14
N VAL A 7 0.97 -1.02 9.86
CA VAL A 7 1.64 -2.25 9.40
C VAL A 7 0.64 -3.37 9.16
N ILE A 8 -0.32 -3.58 10.07
CA ILE A 8 -1.36 -4.60 9.89
C ILE A 8 -2.17 -4.32 8.61
N GLN A 9 -2.54 -3.06 8.39
CA GLN A 9 -3.32 -2.66 7.23
C GLN A 9 -2.53 -2.80 5.91
N ILE A 10 -1.24 -2.44 5.90
CA ILE A 10 -0.33 -2.67 4.77
C ILE A 10 -0.20 -4.15 4.45
N LYS A 11 -0.09 -5.02 5.46
CA LYS A 11 0.00 -6.48 5.26
C LYS A 11 -1.26 -7.06 4.62
N LYS A 12 -2.44 -6.59 5.00
CA LYS A 12 -3.71 -7.00 4.35
C LYS A 12 -3.74 -6.63 2.87
N ALA A 13 -3.37 -5.39 2.55
CA ALA A 13 -3.28 -4.94 1.16
C ALA A 13 -2.24 -5.75 0.37
N LEU A 14 -1.07 -6.03 0.95
CA LEU A 14 -0.02 -6.85 0.33
C LEU A 14 -0.51 -8.25 -0.03
N ILE A 15 -1.23 -8.94 0.86
CA ILE A 15 -1.77 -10.28 0.58
C ILE A 15 -2.65 -10.24 -0.68
N LEU A 16 -3.57 -9.28 -0.77
CA LEU A 16 -4.48 -9.17 -1.91
C LEU A 16 -3.75 -8.76 -3.20
N LEU A 17 -2.79 -7.84 -3.10
CA LEU A 17 -1.97 -7.41 -4.24
C LEU A 17 -1.12 -8.57 -4.79
N GLU A 18 -0.51 -9.36 -3.91
CA GLU A 18 0.30 -10.52 -4.27
C GLU A 18 -0.56 -11.63 -4.89
N ASP A 19 -1.75 -11.88 -4.36
CA ASP A 19 -2.69 -12.83 -4.96
C ASP A 19 -3.17 -12.37 -6.34
N LYS A 20 -3.50 -11.08 -6.51
CA LYS A 20 -3.83 -10.54 -7.83
C LYS A 20 -2.66 -10.63 -8.81
N TYR A 21 -1.43 -10.39 -8.35
CA TYR A 21 -0.23 -10.51 -9.19
C TYR A 21 0.01 -11.94 -9.68
N LYS A 22 -0.34 -12.97 -8.88
CA LYS A 22 -0.26 -14.37 -9.32
C LYS A 22 -1.21 -14.65 -10.48
N SER A 23 -2.43 -14.09 -10.46
CA SER A 23 -3.40 -14.26 -11.54
C SER A 23 -3.11 -13.39 -12.75
N GLU A 24 -2.61 -12.17 -12.53
CA GLU A 24 -2.45 -11.15 -13.55
C GLU A 24 -1.16 -10.35 -13.31
N PRO A 25 0.00 -10.88 -13.72
CA PRO A 25 1.27 -10.25 -13.45
C PRO A 25 1.48 -9.03 -14.35
N THR A 26 1.51 -7.83 -13.75
CA THR A 26 1.80 -6.58 -14.46
C THR A 26 2.93 -5.81 -13.78
N ASP A 27 3.63 -4.96 -14.55
CA ASP A 27 4.66 -4.08 -14.01
C ASP A 27 4.09 -3.08 -13.00
N MET A 28 2.84 -2.66 -13.17
CA MET A 28 2.17 -1.78 -12.21
C MET A 28 1.96 -2.47 -10.86
N LEU A 29 1.41 -3.69 -10.83
CA LEU A 29 1.24 -4.44 -9.59
C LEU A 29 2.59 -4.72 -8.93
N LYS A 30 3.60 -5.10 -9.71
CA LYS A 30 4.96 -5.29 -9.21
C LYS A 30 5.52 -4.03 -8.55
N MET A 31 5.31 -2.86 -9.16
CA MET A 31 5.71 -1.57 -8.59
C MET A 31 4.95 -1.26 -7.29
N ILE A 32 3.63 -1.44 -7.26
CA ILE A 32 2.80 -1.20 -6.07
C ILE A 32 3.23 -2.11 -4.92
N ILE A 33 3.38 -3.42 -5.18
CA ILE A 33 3.83 -4.41 -4.18
C ILE A 33 5.20 -4.01 -3.62
N LYS A 34 6.13 -3.60 -4.48
CA LYS A 34 7.47 -3.16 -4.04
C LYS A 34 7.37 -2.00 -3.05
N LYS A 35 6.59 -0.95 -3.37
CA LYS A 35 6.40 0.21 -2.48
C LYS A 35 5.77 -0.18 -1.14
N TYR A 36 4.76 -1.05 -1.17
CA TYR A 36 4.12 -1.54 0.06
C TYR A 36 5.09 -2.35 0.93
N ARG A 37 5.94 -3.20 0.34
CA ARG A 37 6.98 -3.95 1.06
C ARG A 37 8.03 -3.03 1.70
N GLU A 38 8.47 -2.01 0.96
CA GLU A 38 9.42 -1.00 1.46
C GLU A 38 8.84 -0.22 2.64
N ALA A 39 7.58 0.23 2.55
CA ALA A 39 6.89 0.91 3.63
C ALA A 39 6.69 0.01 4.86
N CYS A 40 6.29 -1.25 4.67
CA CYS A 40 6.17 -2.22 5.77
C CYS A 40 7.50 -2.40 6.50
N TYR A 41 8.58 -2.60 5.75
CA TYR A 41 9.93 -2.77 6.30
C TYR A 41 10.37 -1.55 7.12
N ILE A 42 10.16 -0.33 6.63
CA ILE A 42 10.53 0.89 7.33
C ILE A 42 9.75 1.05 8.64
N LEU A 43 8.45 0.77 8.60
CA LEU A 43 7.58 0.85 9.77
C LEU A 43 7.93 -0.19 10.84
N GLU A 44 8.24 -1.42 10.45
CA GLU A 44 8.63 -2.49 11.37
C GLU A 44 10.01 -2.27 11.99
N ASN A 45 10.91 -1.58 11.28
CA ASN A 45 12.28 -1.34 11.71
C ASN A 45 12.50 0.08 12.29
N ASN A 46 11.42 0.85 12.53
CA ASN A 46 11.48 2.22 13.08
C ASN A 46 12.52 3.12 12.38
N LYS A 47 12.64 3.04 11.05
CA LYS A 47 13.56 3.90 10.28
C LYS A 47 12.97 5.30 10.08
N VAL A 48 12.95 6.08 11.16
CA VAL A 48 12.26 7.39 11.26
C VAL A 48 12.70 8.35 10.15
N ASP A 49 13.98 8.32 9.77
CA ASP A 49 14.58 9.13 8.72
C ASP A 49 13.97 8.88 7.32
N ARG A 50 13.42 7.69 7.09
CA ARG A 50 12.85 7.27 5.80
C ARG A 50 11.33 7.21 5.80
N LEU A 51 10.74 7.28 6.98
CA LEU A 51 9.32 7.02 7.18
C LEU A 51 8.43 8.00 6.43
N SER A 52 8.70 9.31 6.55
CA SER A 52 7.89 10.35 5.91
C SER A 52 7.88 10.22 4.39
N LYS A 53 9.05 10.01 3.78
CA LYS A 53 9.20 9.85 2.34
C LYS A 53 8.42 8.64 1.82
N GLU A 54 8.54 7.48 2.49
CA GLU A 54 7.82 6.29 2.01
C GLU A 54 6.35 6.26 2.33
N MET A 55 5.90 6.93 3.40
CA MET A 55 4.47 7.13 3.59
C MET A 55 3.85 8.00 2.49
N ILE A 56 4.55 9.06 2.08
CA ILE A 56 4.12 9.89 0.93
C ILE A 56 4.12 9.07 -0.36
N SER A 57 5.04 8.14 -0.54
CA SER A 57 5.15 7.34 -1.77
C SER A 57 4.01 6.33 -1.97
N LEU A 58 3.25 6.04 -0.90
CA LEU A 58 2.02 5.23 -0.92
C LEU A 58 0.76 6.01 -1.33
N ARG A 59 0.77 7.34 -1.23
CA ARG A 59 -0.36 8.17 -1.65
C ARG A 59 -0.61 8.04 -3.15
N GLY A 60 -1.87 7.97 -3.54
CA GLY A 60 -2.30 7.88 -4.93
C GLY A 60 -2.03 6.51 -5.58
N LEU A 61 -1.53 5.51 -4.86
CA LEU A 61 -1.36 4.16 -5.41
C LEU A 61 -2.71 3.49 -5.64
N SER A 62 -3.71 3.75 -4.79
CA SER A 62 -5.10 3.31 -5.01
C SER A 62 -5.66 3.87 -6.31
N ARG A 63 -5.41 5.17 -6.59
CA ARG A 63 -5.78 5.80 -7.85
C ARG A 63 -5.02 5.20 -9.05
N ALA A 64 -3.72 5.00 -8.93
CA ALA A 64 -2.91 4.39 -10.00
C ALA A 64 -3.42 2.98 -10.33
N TYR A 65 -3.72 2.17 -9.31
CA TYR A 65 -4.35 0.86 -9.49
C TYR A 65 -5.70 0.99 -10.22
N LEU A 66 -6.56 1.90 -9.77
CA LEU A 66 -7.87 2.11 -10.37
C LEU A 66 -7.77 2.52 -11.85
N GLU A 67 -6.85 3.41 -12.20
CA GLU A 67 -6.64 3.87 -13.58
C GLU A 67 -6.18 2.73 -14.50
N ALA A 68 -5.43 1.74 -14.00
CA ALA A 68 -5.00 0.61 -14.81
C ALA A 68 -6.04 -0.50 -14.95
N TYR A 69 -6.83 -0.76 -13.91
CA TYR A 69 -7.74 -1.92 -13.88
C TYR A 69 -9.21 -1.56 -14.06
N SER A 70 -9.58 -0.29 -13.84
CA SER A 70 -10.98 0.18 -13.83
C SER A 70 -11.91 -0.67 -12.94
N ASP A 71 -11.34 -1.36 -11.94
CA ASP A 71 -12.02 -2.33 -11.11
C ASP A 71 -12.36 -1.72 -9.74
N TYR A 72 -13.43 -0.94 -9.74
CA TYR A 72 -13.90 -0.14 -8.60
C TYR A 72 -14.41 -0.97 -7.43
N LEU A 73 -14.80 -2.23 -7.65
CA LEU A 73 -15.37 -3.12 -6.63
C LEU A 73 -14.34 -4.12 -6.10
N ASN A 74 -13.06 -3.94 -6.42
CA ASN A 74 -12.02 -4.87 -6.01
C ASN A 74 -11.65 -4.70 -4.51
N PRO A 75 -11.64 -5.78 -3.72
CA PRO A 75 -11.16 -5.76 -2.33
C PRO A 75 -9.74 -5.19 -2.17
N VAL A 76 -8.88 -5.30 -3.18
CA VAL A 76 -7.54 -4.68 -3.22
C VAL A 76 -7.64 -3.17 -3.03
N LEU A 77 -8.55 -2.52 -3.77
CA LEU A 77 -8.70 -1.07 -3.78
C LEU A 77 -9.16 -0.54 -2.41
N ASP A 78 -10.06 -1.27 -1.75
CA ASP A 78 -10.53 -0.94 -0.41
C ASP A 78 -9.40 -0.96 0.62
N GLU A 79 -8.59 -2.02 0.61
CA GLU A 79 -7.47 -2.13 1.56
C GLU A 79 -6.38 -1.09 1.28
N MET A 80 -6.12 -0.76 0.00
CA MET A 80 -5.19 0.32 -0.38
C MET A 80 -5.69 1.69 0.08
N ASN A 81 -6.97 2.01 -0.13
CA ASN A 81 -7.57 3.27 0.30
C ASN A 81 -7.55 3.42 1.83
N LYS A 82 -7.75 2.33 2.59
CA LYS A 82 -7.60 2.33 4.05
C LYS A 82 -6.17 2.68 4.48
N VAL A 83 -5.14 2.15 3.80
CA VAL A 83 -3.74 2.50 4.08
C VAL A 83 -3.51 3.99 3.86
N GLU A 84 -3.93 4.54 2.71
CA GLU A 84 -3.74 5.96 2.40
C GLU A 84 -4.45 6.87 3.40
N LYS A 85 -5.71 6.56 3.77
CA LYS A 85 -6.44 7.30 4.81
C LYS A 85 -5.75 7.27 6.17
N MET A 86 -5.21 6.12 6.58
CA MET A 86 -4.46 6.03 7.84
C MET A 86 -3.21 6.92 7.82
N ILE A 87 -2.48 6.93 6.70
CA ILE A 87 -1.32 7.81 6.50
C ILE A 87 -1.74 9.28 6.58
N ASP A 88 -2.83 9.67 5.92
CA ASP A 88 -3.31 11.06 5.88
C ASP A 88 -3.86 11.56 7.22
N SER A 89 -4.51 10.67 7.97
CA SER A 89 -5.03 10.96 9.32
C SER A 89 -3.94 11.11 10.40
N THR A 90 -2.68 10.95 10.02
CA THR A 90 -1.52 11.04 10.93
C THR A 90 -0.84 12.42 10.91
N ASN A 91 -1.34 13.36 10.10
CA ASN A 91 -0.88 14.75 10.04
C ASN A 91 -1.42 15.62 11.18
#